data_AF-A0A8T7ITD7-F1
#
_entry.id   AF-A0A8T7ITD7-F1
#
_cell.length_a   1.000
_cell.length_b   1.000
_cell.length_c   1.000
_cell.angle_alpha   90.00
_cell.angle_beta   90.00
_cell.angle_gamma   90.00
#
_symmetry.space_group_name_H-M   'P 1'
#
loop_
_entity.id
_entity.type
_entity.pdbx_description
1 polymer ?
#
loop_
_entity_poly.entity_id
_entity_poly.type
_entity_poly.pdbx_seq_one_letter_code
_entity_poly.pdbx_strand_id
1 'polypeptide(L)' 'LNPEGILVSASCSMHLTRDRLGEVVRVASRHVDRFTQIFYDGRQGFDHPVHPAIPETDYLKAVFCRVVKGSA' A
#
# COMPACT_ATOMS: atom_id res chain seq x y z
N LEU A 1 -11.54 -8.85 5.32
CA LEU A 1 -12.35 -7.70 5.79
C LEU A 1 -13.73 -7.77 5.17
N ASN A 2 -14.75 -7.23 5.84
CA ASN A 2 -16.09 -7.07 5.28
C ASN A 2 -16.09 -6.03 4.14
N PRO A 3 -17.11 -6.04 3.26
CA PRO A 3 -17.30 -4.96 2.28
C PRO A 3 -17.27 -3.58 2.95
N GLU A 4 -16.72 -2.59 2.25
CA GLU A 4 -16.41 -1.23 2.75
C GLU A 4 -15.37 -1.16 3.88
N GLY A 5 -14.79 -2.30 4.29
CA GLY A 5 -13.70 -2.32 5.26
C GLY A 5 -12.43 -1.63 4.74
N ILE A 6 -11.69 -1.00 5.65
CA ILE A 6 -10.42 -0.33 5.33
C ILE A 6 -9.25 -1.26 5.65
N LEU A 7 -8.40 -1.52 4.65
CA LEU A 7 -7.11 -2.17 4.79
C LEU A 7 -6.02 -1.11 4.79
N VAL A 8 -5.15 -1.15 5.79
CA VAL A 8 -3.88 -0.43 5.79
C VAL A 8 -2.78 -1.46 5.69
N SER A 9 -2.01 -1.42 4.61
CA SER A 9 -0.83 -2.27 4.43
C SER A 9 0.39 -1.39 4.32
N ALA A 10 1.45 -1.73 5.06
CA ALA A 10 2.68 -0.97 5.10
C ALA A 10 3.90 -1.88 5.08
N SER A 11 5.02 -1.33 4.65
CA SER A 11 6.30 -2.02 4.69
C SER A 11 7.43 -1.01 4.88
N CYS A 12 8.43 -1.36 5.69
CA CYS A 12 9.65 -0.60 5.93
C CYS A 12 10.87 -1.19 5.20
N SER A 13 10.68 -2.23 4.40
CA SER A 13 11.79 -2.81 3.63
C SER A 13 12.14 -1.92 2.45
N MET A 14 13.35 -1.35 2.44
CA MET A 14 13.86 -0.53 1.33
C MET A 14 13.78 -1.26 -0.03
N HIS A 15 14.00 -2.58 -0.04
CA HIS A 15 13.97 -3.39 -1.28
C HIS A 15 12.56 -3.58 -1.88
N LEU A 16 11.50 -3.27 -1.13
CA LEU A 16 10.13 -3.40 -1.61
C LEU A 16 9.61 -2.03 -2.03
N THR A 17 9.53 -1.83 -3.35
CA THR A 17 9.05 -0.57 -3.94
C THR A 17 7.58 -0.31 -3.61
N ARG A 18 7.15 0.95 -3.72
CA ARG A 18 5.74 1.34 -3.53
C ARG A 18 4.81 0.59 -4.49
N ASP A 19 5.15 0.53 -5.77
CA ASP A 19 4.34 -0.16 -6.77
C ASP A 19 4.20 -1.65 -6.45
N ARG A 20 5.28 -2.26 -5.93
CA ARG A 20 5.25 -3.65 -5.50
C ARG A 20 4.32 -3.88 -4.31
N LEU A 21 4.22 -2.94 -3.38
CA LEU A 21 3.26 -3.03 -2.27
C LEU A 21 1.82 -3.02 -2.79
N GLY A 22 1.49 -2.10 -3.70
CA GLY A 22 0.17 -2.04 -4.33
C GLY A 22 -0.18 -3.33 -5.08
N GLU A 23 0.78 -3.87 -5.83
CA GLU A 23 0.63 -5.14 -6.54
C GLU A 23 0.40 -6.34 -5.60
N VAL A 24 1.14 -6.40 -4.49
CA VAL A 24 0.93 -7.43 -3.45
C VAL A 24 -0.49 -7.34 -2.89
N VAL A 25 -0.96 -6.12 -2.58
CA VAL A 25 -2.34 -5.93 -2.10
C VAL A 25 -3.36 -6.35 -3.16
N ARG A 26 -3.15 -6.02 -4.43
CA ARG A 26 -4.02 -6.40 -5.54
C ARG A 26 -4.12 -7.92 -5.70
N VAL A 27 -2.98 -8.63 -5.70
CA VAL A 27 -2.92 -10.09 -5.83
C VAL A 27 -3.56 -10.76 -4.61
N ALA A 28 -3.19 -10.33 -3.40
CA ALA A 28 -3.74 -10.87 -2.15
C ALA A 28 -5.27 -10.68 -2.06
N SER A 29 -5.78 -9.52 -2.52
CA SER A 29 -7.23 -9.26 -2.55
C SER A 29 -7.95 -10.25 -3.48
N ARG A 30 -7.40 -10.49 -4.67
CA ARG A 30 -7.96 -11.45 -5.63
C ARG A 30 -7.94 -12.88 -5.11
N HIS A 31 -6.91 -13.28 -4.37
CA HIS A 31 -6.82 -14.64 -3.79
C HIS A 31 -7.92 -14.95 -2.77
N VAL A 32 -8.61 -13.93 -2.25
CA VAL A 32 -9.71 -14.09 -1.28
C VAL A 32 -11.05 -13.60 -1.86
N ASP A 33 -11.17 -13.54 -3.19
CA ASP A 33 -12.36 -13.09 -3.93
C ASP A 33 -12.85 -11.71 -3.47
N ARG A 34 -11.91 -10.77 -3.33
CA ARG A 34 -12.18 -9.37 -3.01
C ARG A 34 -11.46 -8.45 -3.99
N PHE A 35 -12.00 -7.24 -4.10
CA PHE A 35 -11.37 -6.15 -4.83
C PHE A 35 -11.02 -5.04 -3.85
N THR A 36 -9.99 -4.27 -4.17
CA THR A 36 -9.54 -3.15 -3.35
C THR A 36 -9.38 -1.90 -4.21
N GLN A 37 -9.78 -0.77 -3.64
CA GLN A 37 -9.57 0.55 -4.20
C GLN A 37 -8.60 1.31 -3.30
N ILE A 38 -7.42 1.65 -3.81
CA ILE A 38 -6.47 2.50 -3.11
C ILE A 38 -7.02 3.93 -3.11
N PHE A 39 -7.07 4.58 -1.95
CA PHE A 39 -7.51 5.97 -1.82
C PHE A 39 -6.46 6.87 -1.17
N TYR A 40 -5.41 6.30 -0.55
CA TYR A 40 -4.31 7.07 -0.02
C TYR A 40 -3.00 6.27 -0.03
N ASP A 41 -1.92 7.00 -0.37
CA ASP A 41 -0.56 6.53 -0.50
C ASP A 41 0.29 7.19 0.61
N GLY A 42 0.54 6.48 1.71
CA GLY A 42 1.26 6.99 2.88
C GLY A 42 2.77 6.77 2.82
N ARG A 43 3.55 7.66 3.43
CA ARG A 43 5.02 7.66 3.51
C ARG A 43 5.50 7.96 4.93
N GLN A 44 6.81 7.90 5.14
CA GLN A 44 7.49 8.47 6.31
C GLN A 44 7.10 9.94 6.56
N GLY A 45 7.06 10.30 7.84
CA GLY A 45 6.71 11.63 8.31
C GLY A 45 7.81 12.68 8.05
N PHE A 46 7.52 13.93 8.39
CA PHE A 46 8.45 15.05 8.19
C PHE A 46 9.71 14.94 9.04
N ASP A 47 9.65 14.19 10.14
CA ASP A 47 10.78 13.87 11.03
C ASP A 47 11.77 12.86 10.40
N HIS A 48 11.37 12.24 9.29
CA HIS A 48 12.18 11.30 8.51
C HIS A 48 12.16 11.73 7.02
N PRO A 49 12.83 12.83 6.65
CA PRO A 49 12.82 13.31 5.28
C PRO A 49 13.48 12.31 4.31
N VAL A 50 12.93 12.19 3.11
CA VAL A 50 13.58 11.47 2.01
C VAL A 50 14.65 12.38 1.40
N HIS A 51 15.87 11.88 1.34
CA HIS A 51 16.98 12.60 0.73
C HIS A 51 16.99 12.36 -0.79
N PRO A 52 16.91 13.41 -1.64
CA PRO A 52 16.78 13.24 -3.09
C PRO A 52 17.92 12.45 -3.76
N ALA A 53 19.12 12.51 -3.19
CA ALA A 53 20.29 11.78 -3.70
C ALA A 53 20.57 10.43 -3.02
N ILE A 54 19.75 10.02 -2.03
CA ILE A 54 19.93 8.75 -1.30
C ILE A 54 18.60 8.01 -1.34
N PRO A 55 18.29 7.28 -2.43
CA PRO A 55 16.99 6.62 -2.63
C PRO A 55 16.66 5.62 -1.51
N GLU A 56 17.67 5.05 -0.84
CA GLU A 56 17.51 4.15 0.30
C GLU A 56 16.80 4.80 1.49
N THR A 57 16.73 6.14 1.54
CA THR A 57 15.98 6.87 2.56
C THR A 57 14.46 6.85 2.35
N ASP A 58 13.95 6.51 1.15
CA ASP A 58 12.50 6.30 0.89
C ASP A 58 12.09 4.84 1.19
N TYR A 59 12.21 4.43 2.45
CA TYR A 59 12.04 3.02 2.84
C TYR A 59 10.63 2.68 3.35
N LEU A 60 9.88 3.66 3.87
CA LEU A 60 8.55 3.44 4.44
C LEU A 60 7.46 3.79 3.42
N LYS A 61 6.65 2.79 3.09
CA LYS A 61 5.46 2.95 2.25
C LYS A 61 4.25 2.30 2.91
N ALA A 62 3.12 2.96 2.77
CA ALA A 62 1.82 2.46 3.16
C ALA A 62 0.82 2.70 2.02
N VAL A 63 -0.10 1.77 1.85
CA VAL A 63 -1.28 1.91 1.00
C VAL A 63 -2.52 1.73 1.86
N PHE A 64 -3.47 2.62 1.65
CA PHE A 64 -4.76 2.61 2.33
C PHE A 64 -5.81 2.27 1.28
N CYS A 65 -6.50 1.17 1.50
CA CYS A 65 -7.40 0.60 0.54
C CYS A 65 -8.78 0.39 1.17
N ARG A 66 -9.83 0.66 0.41
CA ARG A 66 -11.17 0.20 0.73
C ARG A 66 -11.45 -1.13 0.04
N VAL A 67 -12.01 -2.08 0.76
CA VAL A 67 -12.50 -3.34 0.18
C VAL A 67 -13.83 -3.08 -0.51
N VAL A 68 -13.88 -3.35 -1.80
CA VAL A 68 -15.09 -3.18 -2.62
C VAL A 68 -15.58 -4.54 -3.10
N LYS A 69 -16.90 -4.64 -3.33
CA LYS A 69 -17.46 -5.80 -4.04
C LYS A 69 -17.00 -5.73 -5.50
N GLY A 70 -16.65 -6.86 -6.09
CA GLY A 70 -16.42 -6.92 -7.53
C GLY A 70 -17.70 -6.57 -8.26
N SER A 71 -17.69 -5.48 -9.01
CA SER A 71 -18.69 -5.23 -10.05
C SER A 71 -18.41 -6.24 -11.17
N ALA A 72 -19.33 -7.20 -11.35
CA ALA A 72 -19.38 -8.06 -12.52
C ALA A 72 -19.67 -7.22 -13.77
#